data_AF-J3VR42-F1
#
_entry.id   AF-J3VR42-F1
#
_cell.length_a   1.000
_cell.length_b   1.000
_cell.length_c   1.000
_cell.angle_alpha   90.00
_cell.angle_beta   90.00
_cell.angle_gamma   90.00
#
_symmetry.space_group_name_H-M   'P 1'
#
loop_
_entity.id
_entity.type
_entity.pdbx_description
1 polymer ?
#
loop_
_entity_poly.entity_id
_entity_poly.type
_entity_poly.pdbx_seq_one_letter_code
_entity_poly.pdbx_strand_id
1 'polypeptide(L)'
;MNYIYNIIKNIENFLNKNYIILFYNFEKIKFFLINSIKKQNYNTKFFFCSNKIVLSFLGFNYKKTLYLLIHKNNDSVYNLINNINDFLEIKPILIINKYFRVNNLIIEKISKISKENLILEFIKKIKLIIIKLLNLIKNYGKQYCK
;
A
#
# COMPACT_ATOMS: atom_id res chain seq x y z
N MET A 1 -17.53 15.62 -22.28
CA MET A 1 -17.30 14.93 -20.99
C MET A 1 -15.79 14.80 -20.80
N ASN A 2 -15.23 15.26 -19.69
CA ASN A 2 -13.77 15.42 -19.54
C ASN A 2 -13.08 14.05 -19.44
N TYR A 3 -12.13 13.74 -20.33
CA TYR A 3 -11.47 12.42 -20.38
C TYR A 3 -10.85 12.00 -19.03
N ILE A 4 -10.21 12.96 -18.35
CA ILE A 4 -9.60 12.77 -17.02
C ILE A 4 -10.67 12.37 -15.99
N TYR A 5 -11.83 13.02 -16.01
CA TYR A 5 -12.93 12.74 -15.09
C TYR A 5 -13.44 11.31 -15.24
N ASN A 6 -13.58 10.81 -16.48
CA ASN A 6 -14.01 9.43 -16.73
C ASN A 6 -13.00 8.41 -16.22
N ILE A 7 -11.69 8.68 -16.33
CA ILE A 7 -10.66 7.80 -15.78
C ILE A 7 -10.74 7.77 -14.25
N ILE A 8 -10.87 8.92 -13.60
CA ILE A 8 -11.00 9.01 -12.14
C ILE A 8 -12.22 8.22 -11.67
N LYS A 9 -13.37 8.44 -12.30
CA LYS A 9 -14.61 7.71 -11.98
C LYS A 9 -14.46 6.19 -12.13
N ASN A 10 -13.72 5.74 -13.15
CA ASN A 10 -13.43 4.32 -13.32
C ASN A 10 -12.51 3.77 -12.22
N ILE A 11 -11.48 4.52 -11.83
CA ILE A 11 -10.58 4.17 -10.72
C ILE A 11 -11.38 4.03 -9.41
N GLU A 12 -12.26 4.98 -9.11
CA GLU A 12 -13.15 4.92 -7.94
C GLU A 12 -14.08 3.71 -7.98
N ASN A 13 -14.65 3.40 -9.15
CA ASN A 13 -15.47 2.20 -9.34
C ASN A 13 -14.70 0.91 -9.09
N PHE A 14 -13.42 0.84 -9.49
CA PHE A 14 -12.56 -0.31 -9.17
C PHE A 14 -12.33 -0.43 -7.67
N LEU A 15 -11.99 0.66 -6.99
CA LEU A 15 -11.78 0.67 -5.54
C LEU A 15 -13.03 0.20 -4.79
N ASN A 16 -14.22 0.67 -5.18
CA ASN A 16 -15.49 0.26 -4.58
C ASN A 16 -15.79 -1.25 -4.72
N LYS A 17 -15.24 -1.89 -5.76
CA LYS A 17 -15.39 -3.33 -6.05
C LYS A 17 -14.27 -4.18 -5.44
N ASN A 18 -13.62 -3.71 -4.37
CA ASN A 18 -12.49 -4.37 -3.71
C ASN A 18 -11.32 -4.67 -4.67
N TYR A 19 -10.98 -3.75 -5.56
CA TYR A 19 -9.71 -3.83 -6.29
C TYR A 19 -8.60 -3.12 -5.54
N ILE A 20 -7.39 -3.65 -5.68
CA ILE A 20 -6.16 -2.97 -5.27
C ILE A 20 -5.55 -2.32 -6.50
N ILE A 21 -5.07 -1.10 -6.30
CA ILE A 21 -4.40 -0.31 -7.32
C ILE A 21 -2.98 -0.04 -6.85
N LEU A 22 -2.02 -0.57 -7.60
CA LEU A 22 -0.59 -0.39 -7.38
C LEU A 22 -0.07 0.61 -8.41
N PHE A 23 0.68 1.61 -7.95
CA PHE A 23 1.33 2.58 -8.84
C PHE A 23 2.81 2.26 -8.92
N TYR A 24 3.33 2.16 -10.13
CA TYR A 24 4.74 1.88 -10.39
C TYR A 24 5.32 2.92 -11.36
N ASN A 25 6.62 3.18 -11.22
CA ASN A 25 7.39 3.87 -12.24
C ASN A 25 8.03 2.82 -13.17
N PHE A 26 7.52 2.72 -14.39
CA PHE A 26 8.01 1.77 -15.40
C PHE A 26 9.08 2.36 -16.33
N GLU A 27 9.65 3.54 -16.06
CA GLU A 27 10.74 4.11 -16.88
C GLU A 27 11.89 3.11 -17.15
N LYS A 28 12.12 2.16 -16.24
CA LYS A 28 13.20 1.16 -16.33
C LYS A 28 12.73 -0.26 -16.65
N ILE A 29 11.44 -0.51 -16.85
CA ILE A 29 10.91 -1.87 -17.00
C ILE A 29 10.83 -2.26 -18.48
N LYS A 30 11.33 -3.46 -18.79
CA LYS A 30 11.20 -4.05 -20.12
C LYS A 30 9.74 -4.41 -20.41
N PHE A 31 9.21 -3.97 -21.56
CA PHE A 31 7.80 -4.17 -21.95
C PHE A 31 7.37 -5.65 -21.95
N PHE A 32 8.30 -6.57 -22.21
CA PHE A 32 8.08 -8.01 -22.13
C PHE A 32 7.60 -8.47 -20.73
N LEU A 33 8.14 -7.89 -19.64
CA LEU A 33 7.75 -8.25 -18.27
C LEU A 33 6.28 -7.91 -17.98
N ILE A 34 5.79 -6.79 -18.53
CA ILE A 34 4.38 -6.39 -18.42
C ILE A 34 3.48 -7.44 -19.10
N ASN A 35 3.88 -7.94 -20.27
CA ASN A 35 3.13 -8.96 -20.99
C ASN A 35 3.13 -10.30 -20.25
N SER A 36 4.22 -10.65 -19.58
CA SER A 36 4.30 -11.85 -18.74
C SER A 36 3.33 -11.80 -17.56
N ILE A 37 3.23 -10.65 -16.86
CA ILE A 37 2.29 -10.48 -15.74
C ILE A 37 0.83 -10.55 -16.24
N LYS A 38 0.53 -9.97 -17.40
CA LYS A 38 -0.80 -10.08 -18.02
C LYS A 38 -1.18 -11.52 -18.34
N LYS A 39 -0.21 -12.34 -18.80
CA LYS A 39 -0.44 -13.74 -19.17
C LYS A 39 -0.62 -14.66 -17.96
N GLN A 40 0.11 -14.42 -16.87
CA GLN A 40 0.02 -15.25 -15.67
C GLN A 40 -1.18 -14.88 -14.78
N ASN A 41 -1.51 -13.59 -14.68
CA ASN A 41 -2.57 -13.11 -13.78
C ASN A 41 -3.72 -12.48 -14.57
N TYR A 42 -4.65 -13.31 -15.04
CA TYR A 42 -5.86 -12.92 -15.80
C TYR A 42 -6.72 -11.83 -15.12
N ASN A 43 -6.59 -11.65 -13.81
CA ASN A 43 -7.33 -10.65 -13.03
C ASN A 43 -6.64 -9.29 -12.93
N THR A 44 -5.53 -9.09 -13.64
CA THR A 44 -4.69 -7.89 -13.54
C THR A 44 -4.82 -7.02 -14.78
N LYS A 45 -5.22 -5.77 -14.59
CA LYS A 45 -5.28 -4.77 -15.67
C LYS A 45 -4.17 -3.75 -15.50
N PHE A 46 -3.55 -3.38 -16.62
CA PHE A 46 -2.52 -2.36 -16.67
C PHE A 46 -3.06 -1.13 -17.39
N PHE A 47 -2.94 0.02 -16.75
CA PHE A 47 -3.30 1.31 -17.33
C PHE A 47 -2.15 2.29 -17.23
N PHE A 48 -1.91 3.01 -18.32
CA PHE A 48 -1.02 4.16 -18.30
C PHE A 48 -1.72 5.32 -17.59
N CYS A 49 -1.02 5.99 -16.67
CA CYS A 49 -1.56 7.10 -15.90
C CYS A 49 -0.65 8.32 -16.03
N SER A 50 -1.14 9.34 -16.74
CA SER A 50 -0.39 10.58 -16.89
C SER A 50 -0.32 11.35 -15.57
N ASN A 51 0.72 12.18 -15.41
CA ASN A 51 0.89 13.00 -14.20
C ASN A 51 -0.33 13.87 -13.88
N LYS A 52 -1.08 14.32 -14.91
CA LYS A 52 -2.32 15.07 -14.70
C LYS A 52 -3.38 14.26 -13.95
N ILE A 53 -3.54 12.98 -14.31
CA ILE A 53 -4.50 12.07 -13.66
C ILE A 53 -4.04 11.78 -12.23
N VAL A 54 -2.74 11.49 -12.06
CA VAL A 54 -2.11 11.26 -10.75
C VAL A 54 -2.33 12.48 -9.85
N LEU A 55 -2.07 13.69 -10.33
CA LEU A 55 -2.28 14.93 -9.59
C LEU A 55 -3.74 15.09 -9.18
N SER A 56 -4.67 14.91 -10.13
CA SER A 56 -6.10 15.07 -9.86
C SER A 56 -6.67 14.04 -8.89
N PHE A 57 -6.16 12.80 -8.90
CA PHE A 57 -6.67 11.71 -8.08
C PHE A 57 -5.98 11.62 -6.71
N LEU A 58 -4.67 11.85 -6.66
CA LEU A 58 -3.86 11.67 -5.46
C LEU A 58 -3.53 12.97 -4.74
N GLY A 59 -3.67 14.12 -5.41
CA GLY A 59 -3.26 15.42 -4.86
C GLY A 59 -1.74 15.61 -4.79
N PHE A 60 -0.95 14.78 -5.48
CA PHE A 60 0.51 14.84 -5.46
C PHE A 60 1.08 14.93 -6.87
N ASN A 61 2.02 15.86 -7.05
CA ASN A 61 2.69 16.09 -8.33
C ASN A 61 3.91 15.18 -8.45
N TYR A 62 3.74 14.02 -9.10
CA TYR A 62 4.87 13.16 -9.42
C TYR A 62 5.45 13.57 -10.78
N LYS A 63 6.76 13.83 -10.84
CA LYS A 63 7.42 14.31 -12.06
C LYS A 63 7.47 13.25 -13.18
N LYS A 64 7.39 11.97 -12.82
CA LYS A 64 7.60 10.83 -13.73
C LYS A 64 6.29 10.13 -14.08
N THR A 65 6.23 9.48 -15.23
CA THR A 65 5.05 8.72 -15.65
C THR A 65 4.81 7.53 -14.73
N LEU A 66 3.56 7.36 -14.31
CA LEU A 66 3.14 6.24 -13.48
C LEU A 66 2.25 5.30 -14.27
N TYR A 67 2.35 4.02 -13.93
CA TYR A 67 1.43 3.02 -14.45
C TYR A 67 0.66 2.44 -13.28
N LEU A 68 -0.62 2.25 -13.54
CA LEU A 68 -1.57 1.62 -12.65
C LEU A 68 -1.62 0.14 -12.96
N LEU A 69 -1.42 -0.65 -11.94
CA LEU A 69 -1.67 -2.08 -11.96
C LEU A 69 -2.87 -2.33 -11.04
N ILE A 70 -3.99 -2.70 -11.65
CA ILE A 70 -5.29 -2.89 -10.99
C ILE A 70 -5.53 -4.39 -10.87
N HIS A 71 -5.67 -4.89 -9.65
CA HIS A 71 -5.87 -6.31 -9.38
C HIS A 71 -7.09 -6.54 -8.48
N LYS A 72 -7.90 -7.55 -8.80
CA LYS A 72 -9.07 -7.89 -7.98
C LYS A 72 -8.60 -8.54 -6.68
N ASN A 73 -8.96 -7.97 -5.53
CA ASN A 73 -8.46 -8.44 -4.25
C ASN A 73 -9.17 -9.73 -3.80
N ASN A 74 -8.70 -10.88 -4.30
CA ASN A 74 -9.17 -12.20 -3.87
C ASN A 74 -8.19 -12.88 -2.89
N ASP A 75 -6.90 -12.54 -2.96
CA ASP A 75 -5.82 -13.11 -2.14
C ASP A 75 -5.32 -12.12 -1.08
N SER A 76 -4.41 -12.58 -0.21
CA SER A 76 -3.70 -11.68 0.69
C SER A 76 -2.91 -10.65 -0.12
N VAL A 77 -3.19 -9.37 0.09
CA VAL A 77 -2.56 -8.22 -0.60
C VAL A 77 -1.03 -8.35 -0.62
N TYR A 78 -0.47 -8.87 0.46
CA TYR A 78 0.96 -9.09 0.63
C TYR A 78 1.54 -10.08 -0.38
N ASN A 79 0.89 -11.22 -0.60
CA ASN A 79 1.36 -12.22 -1.56
C ASN A 79 1.32 -11.68 -2.98
N LEU A 80 0.27 -10.93 -3.32
CA LEU A 80 0.18 -10.26 -4.61
C LEU A 80 1.35 -9.29 -4.83
N ILE A 81 1.62 -8.43 -3.84
CA ILE A 81 2.68 -7.44 -3.92
C ILE A 81 4.04 -8.13 -4.05
N ASN A 82 4.31 -9.17 -3.26
CA ASN A 82 5.58 -9.90 -3.34
C ASN A 82 5.76 -10.56 -4.70
N ASN A 83 4.75 -11.29 -5.19
CA ASN A 83 4.82 -11.92 -6.50
C ASN A 83 5.09 -10.89 -7.61
N ILE A 84 4.38 -9.76 -7.61
CA ILE A 84 4.60 -8.72 -8.64
C ILE A 84 5.97 -8.06 -8.48
N ASN A 85 6.44 -7.83 -7.26
CA ASN A 85 7.75 -7.22 -7.01
C ASN A 85 8.89 -8.14 -7.43
N ASP A 86 8.79 -9.44 -7.17
CA ASP A 86 9.79 -10.44 -7.57
C ASP A 86 9.88 -10.50 -9.11
N PHE A 87 8.76 -10.31 -9.82
CA PHE A 87 8.74 -10.27 -11.28
C PHE A 87 9.24 -8.95 -11.89
N LEU A 88 8.90 -7.81 -11.30
CA LEU A 88 9.24 -6.49 -11.84
C LEU A 88 10.59 -5.97 -11.37
N GLU A 89 11.17 -6.59 -10.33
CA GLU A 89 12.36 -6.13 -9.60
C GLU A 89 12.24 -4.69 -9.08
N ILE A 90 11.03 -4.13 -9.08
CA ILE A 90 10.71 -2.76 -8.71
C ILE A 90 9.54 -2.78 -7.74
N LYS A 91 9.58 -1.87 -6.77
CA LYS A 91 8.54 -1.72 -5.77
C LYS A 91 7.48 -0.71 -6.21
N PRO A 92 6.21 -0.88 -5.80
CA PRO A 92 5.19 0.13 -6.02
C PRO A 92 5.55 1.39 -5.24
N ILE A 93 5.19 2.54 -5.79
CA ILE A 93 5.33 3.86 -5.15
C ILE A 93 4.14 4.10 -4.21
N LEU A 94 2.98 3.57 -4.59
CA LEU A 94 1.71 3.78 -3.92
C LEU A 94 0.85 2.52 -4.03
N ILE A 95 0.14 2.22 -2.96
CA ILE A 95 -0.92 1.20 -2.95
C ILE A 95 -2.20 1.82 -2.45
N ILE A 96 -3.28 1.63 -3.19
CA ILE A 96 -4.63 2.06 -2.79
C ILE A 96 -5.58 0.88 -2.86
N ASN A 97 -6.38 0.74 -1.82
CA ASN A 97 -7.56 -0.09 -1.74
C ASN A 97 -8.68 0.75 -1.08
N LYS A 98 -9.94 0.30 -1.17
CA LYS A 98 -11.09 0.91 -0.48
C LYS A 98 -10.82 1.24 0.99
N TYR A 99 -10.09 0.37 1.68
CA TYR A 99 -9.88 0.46 3.13
C TYR A 99 -8.59 1.17 3.54
N PHE A 100 -7.61 1.28 2.64
CA PHE A 100 -6.30 1.82 2.99
C PHE A 100 -5.60 2.46 1.80
N ARG A 101 -4.81 3.49 2.10
CA ARG A 101 -3.92 4.16 1.15
C ARG A 101 -2.53 4.22 1.77
N VAL A 102 -1.55 3.63 1.09
CA VAL A 102 -0.16 3.61 1.51
C VAL A 102 0.67 4.42 0.52
N ASN A 103 1.04 5.63 0.93
CA ASN A 103 1.92 6.54 0.19
C ASN A 103 3.37 6.27 0.56
N ASN A 104 4.28 6.27 -0.44
CA ASN A 104 5.71 5.99 -0.27
C ASN A 104 5.90 4.79 0.65
N LEU A 105 5.72 3.62 0.06
CA LEU A 105 5.92 2.38 0.74
C LEU A 105 7.27 2.40 1.49
N ILE A 106 7.15 2.54 2.80
CA ILE A 106 8.02 1.95 3.81
C ILE A 106 7.95 0.41 3.65
N ILE A 107 7.98 -0.12 2.41
CA ILE A 107 8.04 -1.56 2.13
C ILE A 107 9.37 -2.11 2.54
N GLU A 108 10.44 -1.31 2.60
CA GLU A 108 11.69 -1.78 3.22
C GLU A 108 11.48 -2.35 4.61
N LYS A 109 10.47 -1.89 5.36
CA LYS A 109 10.05 -2.52 6.60
C LYS A 109 8.98 -3.58 6.38
N ILE A 110 7.92 -3.33 5.61
CA ILE A 110 6.80 -4.28 5.48
C ILE A 110 7.24 -5.61 4.84
N SER A 111 8.16 -5.62 3.86
CA SER A 111 8.66 -6.86 3.25
C SER A 111 9.67 -7.62 4.13
N LYS A 112 10.26 -6.94 5.13
CA LYS A 112 11.18 -7.55 6.12
C LYS A 112 10.50 -7.95 7.42
N ILE A 113 9.25 -7.54 7.60
CA ILE A 113 8.50 -7.81 8.82
C ILE A 113 7.72 -9.11 8.61
N SER A 114 8.23 -10.20 9.19
CA SER A 114 7.44 -11.42 9.38
C SER A 114 6.25 -11.13 10.32
N LYS A 115 5.17 -11.92 10.23
CA LYS A 115 4.05 -11.85 11.18
C LYS A 115 4.54 -11.89 12.64
N GLU A 116 5.56 -12.68 12.91
CA GLU A 116 6.20 -12.81 14.23
C GLU A 116 6.81 -11.49 14.72
N ASN A 117 7.47 -10.72 13.84
CA ASN A 117 8.03 -9.42 14.18
C ASN A 117 6.95 -8.37 14.47
N LEU A 118 5.79 -8.40 13.77
CA LEU A 118 4.65 -7.54 14.12
C LEU A 118 4.09 -7.85 15.49
N ILE A 119 3.92 -9.14 15.79
CA ILE A 119 3.42 -9.60 17.08
C ILE A 119 4.38 -9.16 18.20
N LEU A 120 5.69 -9.28 17.99
CA LEU A 120 6.70 -8.81 18.94
C LEU A 120 6.66 -7.29 19.16
N GLU A 121 6.57 -6.49 18.11
CA GLU A 121 6.43 -5.03 18.26
C GLU A 121 5.13 -4.64 18.99
N PHE A 122 4.04 -5.32 18.68
CA PHE A 122 2.75 -5.11 19.34
C PHE A 122 2.82 -5.43 20.83
N ILE A 123 3.40 -6.59 21.19
CA ILE A 123 3.62 -6.99 22.58
C ILE A 123 4.51 -5.97 23.31
N LYS A 124 5.61 -5.50 22.68
CA LYS A 124 6.48 -4.47 23.26
C LYS A 124 5.73 -3.17 23.56
N LYS A 125 4.87 -2.72 22.63
CA LYS A 125 4.02 -1.53 22.84
C LYS A 125 3.05 -1.70 24.00
N ILE A 126 2.35 -2.84 24.06
CA ILE A 126 1.43 -3.14 25.17
C ILE A 126 2.18 -3.16 26.51
N LYS A 127 3.34 -3.82 26.56
CA LYS A 127 4.15 -3.91 27.78
C LYS A 127 4.56 -2.53 28.29
N LEU A 128 4.96 -1.62 27.40
CA LEU A 128 5.28 -0.23 27.75
C LEU A 128 4.08 0.53 28.34
N ILE A 129 2.89 0.34 27.78
CA ILE A 129 1.65 0.96 28.28
C ILE A 129 1.34 0.45 29.70
N ILE A 130 1.42 -0.87 29.92
CA ILE A 130 1.19 -1.49 31.23
C ILE A 130 2.19 -0.95 32.28
N ILE A 131 3.48 -0.86 31.93
CA ILE A 131 4.51 -0.33 32.84
C ILE A 131 4.20 1.12 33.22
N LYS A 132 3.80 1.96 32.25
CA LYS A 132 3.41 3.34 32.53
C LYS A 132 2.21 3.43 33.48
N LEU A 133 1.19 2.58 33.27
CA LEU A 133 0.02 2.51 34.15
C LEU A 133 0.41 2.08 35.58
N LEU A 134 1.25 1.05 35.71
CA LEU A 134 1.73 0.60 37.02
C LEU A 134 2.52 1.70 37.75
N ASN A 135 3.36 2.46 37.03
CA ASN A 135 4.10 3.58 37.61
C ASN A 135 3.16 4.73 38.04
N LEU A 136 2.13 5.02 37.25
CA LEU A 136 1.12 6.02 37.63
C LEU A 136 0.37 5.60 38.90
N ILE A 137 -0.08 4.34 38.97
CA ILE A 137 -0.78 3.79 40.15
C ILE A 137 0.14 3.84 41.39
N LYS A 138 1.41 3.45 41.26
CA LYS A 138 2.39 3.53 42.36
C LYS A 138 2.62 4.96 42.84
N ASN A 139 2.72 5.91 41.91
CA ASN A 139 2.92 7.33 42.26
C ASN A 139 1.68 7.91 42.94
N TYR A 140 0.48 7.56 42.46
CA TYR A 140 -0.78 7.95 43.08
C TYR A 140 -0.89 7.36 44.48
N GLY A 141 -0.66 6.06 44.66
CA GLY A 141 -0.66 5.42 45.98
C GLY A 141 0.32 6.05 46.98
N LYS A 142 1.51 6.49 46.52
CA LYS A 142 2.47 7.22 47.36
C LYS A 142 2.03 8.63 47.75
N GLN A 143 1.17 9.27 46.96
CA GLN A 143 0.64 10.61 47.27
C GLN A 143 -0.48 10.58 48.30
N TYR A 144 -1.29 9.51 48.33
CA TYR A 144 -2.48 9.42 49.18
C TYR A 144 -2.35 8.47 50.39
N CYS A 145 -1.30 7.65 50.47
CA CYS A 145 -0.97 6.85 51.66
C CYS A 145 0.19 7.47 52.48
N LYS A 146 0.20 8.80 52.62
CA LYS A 146 1.04 9.52 53.58
C LYS A 146 0.18 10.00 54.74
#